data_AF-A0A409W8H9-F1
#
_entry.id   AF-A0A409W8H9-F1
#
_cell.length_a   1.000
_cell.length_b   1.000
_cell.length_c   1.000
_cell.angle_alpha   90.00
_cell.angle_beta   90.00
_cell.angle_gamma   90.00
#
_symmetry.space_group_name_H-M   'P 1'
#
loop_
_entity.id
_entity.type
_entity.pdbx_description
1 polymer ?
#
loop_
_entity_poly.entity_id
_entity_poly.type
_entity_poly.pdbx_seq_one_letter_code
_entity_poly.pdbx_strand_id
1 'polypeptide(L)'
;MQALNGTKNTANIGIGFFNETGTKIEPALVWNNIAENGTLSVQLTPTLQIYAVSDFKTTQLIKGDIQSPLLFEKNLIDLPSFTEWTVSIDKGTGKVKITEA
;
A
#
# COMPACT_ATOMS: atom_id res chain seq x y z
N MET A 1 4.93 11.69 10.03
CA MET A 1 3.66 12.47 10.14
C MET A 1 3.24 12.53 11.59
N GLN A 2 2.54 13.59 12.00
CA GLN A 2 1.99 13.71 13.36
C GLN A 2 0.48 13.98 13.29
N ALA A 3 -0.28 13.38 14.19
CA ALA A 3 -1.71 13.59 14.34
C ALA A 3 -2.04 13.86 15.81
N LEU A 4 -2.78 14.93 16.08
CA LEU A 4 -3.25 15.32 17.41
C LEU A 4 -4.71 14.93 17.56
N ASN A 5 -5.07 14.29 18.67
CA ASN A 5 -6.47 14.22 19.07
C ASN A 5 -6.92 15.59 19.62
N GLY A 6 -7.46 16.44 18.74
CA GLY A 6 -8.04 17.73 19.09
C GLY A 6 -9.49 17.67 19.59
N THR A 7 -10.03 16.48 19.84
CA THR A 7 -11.37 16.32 20.41
C THR A 7 -11.33 16.38 21.93
N LYS A 8 -12.45 16.75 22.56
CA LYS A 8 -12.59 16.83 24.03
C LYS A 8 -12.70 15.46 24.73
N ASN A 9 -12.52 14.36 23.99
CA ASN A 9 -12.71 13.00 24.47
C ASN A 9 -11.63 12.09 23.89
N THR A 10 -11.54 10.86 24.38
CA THR A 10 -10.80 9.79 23.68
C THR A 10 -11.38 9.56 22.30
N ALA A 11 -10.51 9.43 21.30
CA ALA A 11 -10.89 9.19 19.92
C ALA A 11 -9.98 8.15 19.24
N ASN A 12 -10.47 7.58 18.15
CA ASN A 12 -9.66 6.73 17.28
C ASN A 12 -9.04 7.59 16.18
N ILE A 13 -7.76 7.36 15.88
CA ILE A 13 -7.05 8.04 14.79
C ILE A 13 -6.71 7.00 13.72
N GLY A 14 -7.17 7.25 12.49
CA GLY A 14 -6.86 6.42 11.34
C GLY A 14 -5.91 7.13 10.37
N ILE A 15 -4.97 6.37 9.80
CA ILE A 15 -4.15 6.81 8.66
C ILE A 15 -4.41 5.84 7.52
N GLY A 16 -4.56 6.37 6.31
CA GLY A 16 -4.88 5.55 5.15
C GLY A 16 -4.87 6.33 3.85
N PHE A 17 -5.48 5.74 2.84
CA PHE A 17 -5.51 6.27 1.48
C PHE A 17 -6.89 6.85 1.18
N PHE A 18 -6.97 7.80 0.27
CA PHE A 18 -8.28 8.24 -0.21
C PHE A 18 -8.91 7.17 -1.10
N ASN A 19 -10.23 7.05 -1.03
CA ASN A 19 -11.00 6.28 -2.00
C ASN A 19 -10.88 6.92 -3.41
N GLU A 20 -11.32 6.21 -4.45
CA GLU A 20 -11.21 6.66 -5.85
C GLU A 20 -11.76 8.08 -6.09
N THR A 21 -12.81 8.46 -5.36
CA THR A 21 -13.43 9.79 -5.49
C THR A 21 -12.75 10.89 -4.67
N GLY A 22 -11.75 10.56 -3.84
CA GLY A 22 -11.04 11.53 -3.00
C GLY A 22 -11.83 12.04 -1.79
N THR A 23 -13.03 11.50 -1.53
CA THR A 23 -13.98 12.06 -0.55
C THR A 23 -13.93 11.39 0.81
N LYS A 24 -13.36 10.18 0.89
CA LYS A 24 -13.27 9.39 2.11
C LYS A 24 -11.88 8.79 2.25
N ILE A 25 -11.36 8.78 3.47
CA ILE A 25 -10.16 8.02 3.81
C ILE A 25 -10.57 6.57 4.11
N GLU A 26 -9.94 5.62 3.43
CA GLU A 26 -9.93 4.20 3.74
C GLU A 26 -8.74 3.90 4.66
N PRO A 27 -8.97 3.67 5.96
CA PRO A 27 -7.88 3.53 6.93
C PRO A 27 -7.10 2.25 6.68
N ALA A 28 -5.78 2.38 6.54
CA ALA A 28 -4.85 1.25 6.49
C ALA A 28 -4.36 0.87 7.89
N LEU A 29 -4.26 1.85 8.79
CA LEU A 29 -3.89 1.68 10.19
C LEU A 29 -4.84 2.48 11.07
N VAL A 30 -5.23 1.91 12.21
CA VAL A 30 -6.11 2.55 13.19
C VAL A 30 -5.51 2.40 14.58
N TRP A 31 -5.35 3.52 15.27
CA TRP A 31 -5.02 3.56 16.69
C TRP A 31 -6.27 3.93 17.48
N ASN A 32 -6.60 3.10 18.47
CA ASN A 32 -7.81 3.27 19.26
C ASN A 32 -7.51 4.03 20.55
N ASN A 33 -8.52 4.73 21.07
CA ASN A 33 -8.51 5.34 22.41
C ASN A 33 -7.34 6.31 22.65
N ILE A 34 -7.00 7.14 21.67
CA ILE A 34 -6.05 8.23 21.87
C ILE A 34 -6.70 9.28 22.78
N ALA A 35 -6.08 9.56 23.92
CA ALA A 35 -6.59 10.53 24.89
C ALA A 35 -6.71 11.94 24.31
N GLU A 36 -7.50 12.80 24.95
CA GLU A 36 -7.54 14.24 24.63
C GLU A 36 -6.12 14.82 24.66
N ASN A 37 -5.77 15.62 23.66
CA ASN A 37 -4.43 16.18 23.43
C ASN A 37 -3.31 15.14 23.23
N GLY A 38 -3.66 13.86 23.08
CA GLY A 38 -2.70 12.82 22.73
C GLY A 38 -2.18 13.02 21.30
N THR A 39 -0.87 12.96 21.14
CA THR A 39 -0.20 13.05 19.84
C THR A 39 0.31 11.69 19.40
N LEU A 40 -0.05 11.30 18.20
CA LEU A 40 0.49 10.14 17.52
C LEU A 40 1.55 10.59 16.50
N SER A 41 2.75 10.05 16.62
CA SER A 41 3.80 10.21 15.61
C SER A 41 3.98 8.88 14.87
N VAL A 42 3.78 8.91 13.55
CA VAL A 42 3.86 7.71 12.70
C VAL A 42 4.78 7.98 11.53
N GLN A 43 5.66 7.02 11.28
CA GLN A 43 6.38 6.89 10.03
C GLN A 43 5.62 5.89 9.15
N LEU A 44 4.94 6.39 8.12
CA LEU A 44 4.27 5.53 7.15
C LEU A 44 5.32 5.07 6.14
N THR A 45 5.46 3.76 5.95
CA THR A 45 6.33 3.16 4.94
C THR A 45 5.52 2.18 4.09
N PRO A 46 4.58 2.68 3.27
CA PRO A 46 3.71 1.82 2.50
C PRO A 46 4.51 1.27 1.31
N THR A 47 4.77 -0.04 1.33
CA THR A 47 5.61 -0.68 0.31
C THR A 47 4.73 -1.23 -0.83
N LEU A 48 5.00 -0.80 -2.07
CA LEU A 48 4.48 -1.43 -3.27
C LEU A 48 5.37 -2.62 -3.62
N GLN A 49 4.76 -3.80 -3.72
CA GLN A 49 5.41 -5.01 -4.19
C GLN A 49 4.67 -5.55 -5.42
N ILE A 50 5.41 -5.89 -6.47
CA ILE A 50 4.85 -6.44 -7.71
C ILE A 50 5.40 -7.84 -7.94
N TYR A 51 4.48 -8.76 -8.21
CA TYR A 51 4.74 -10.17 -8.49
C TYR A 51 4.10 -10.56 -9.81
N ALA A 52 4.65 -11.58 -10.47
CA ALA A 52 3.99 -12.22 -11.60
C ALA A 52 3.60 -13.66 -11.26
N VAL A 53 2.33 -13.98 -11.46
CA VAL A 53 1.73 -15.29 -11.17
C VAL A 53 1.00 -15.76 -12.42
N SER A 54 1.07 -17.06 -12.72
CA SER A 54 0.45 -17.64 -13.93
C SER A 54 -0.93 -18.23 -13.67
N ASP A 55 -1.28 -18.42 -12.40
CA ASP A 55 -2.44 -19.15 -11.92
C ASP A 55 -3.48 -18.24 -11.21
N PHE A 56 -3.28 -16.92 -11.28
CA PHE A 56 -4.23 -15.97 -10.69
C PHE A 56 -5.62 -16.10 -11.33
N LYS A 57 -6.64 -16.16 -10.46
CA LYS A 57 -8.05 -16.13 -10.86
C LYS A 57 -8.71 -14.93 -10.19
N THR A 58 -9.36 -14.07 -10.99
CA THR A 58 -10.00 -12.83 -10.52
C THR A 58 -11.00 -13.04 -9.38
N THR A 59 -11.61 -14.23 -9.29
CA THR A 59 -12.59 -14.57 -8.24
C THR A 59 -11.95 -15.11 -6.95
N GLN A 60 -10.64 -15.32 -6.92
CA GLN A 60 -9.94 -15.89 -5.76
C GLN A 60 -9.25 -14.80 -4.96
N LEU A 61 -9.56 -14.76 -3.66
CA LEU A 61 -8.81 -13.96 -2.70
C LEU A 61 -7.46 -14.63 -2.45
N ILE A 62 -6.38 -13.84 -2.49
CA ILE A 62 -5.06 -14.30 -2.04
C ILE A 62 -5.10 -14.40 -0.51
N LYS A 63 -5.02 -15.63 0.02
CA LYS A 63 -5.15 -15.92 1.46
C LYS A 63 -3.84 -16.36 2.12
N GLY A 64 -2.76 -16.45 1.36
CA GLY A 64 -1.45 -16.89 1.84
C GLY A 64 -0.32 -16.27 1.03
N ASP A 65 0.90 -16.70 1.33
CA ASP A 65 2.11 -16.11 0.76
C ASP A 65 2.20 -16.33 -0.75
N ILE A 66 2.56 -15.27 -1.47
CA ILE A 66 2.80 -15.31 -2.92
C ILE A 66 4.10 -16.10 -3.15
N GLN A 67 3.99 -17.25 -3.81
CA GLN A 67 5.13 -18.15 -4.07
C GLN A 67 6.01 -17.70 -5.25
N SER A 68 5.57 -16.71 -6.02
CA SER A 68 6.33 -16.17 -7.13
C SER A 68 7.45 -15.25 -6.68
N PRO A 69 8.56 -15.16 -7.44
CA PRO A 69 9.61 -14.18 -7.19
C PRO A 69 9.06 -12.74 -7.20
N LEU A 70 9.52 -11.94 -6.24
CA LEU A 70 9.32 -10.51 -6.20
C LEU A 70 10.04 -9.86 -7.39
N LEU A 71 9.32 -9.06 -8.17
CA LEU A 71 9.86 -8.39 -9.36
C LEU A 71 10.25 -6.94 -9.09
N PHE A 72 9.54 -6.30 -8.16
CA PHE A 72 9.74 -4.89 -7.83
C PHE A 72 9.27 -4.64 -6.40
N GLU A 73 10.04 -3.83 -5.68
CA GLU A 73 9.69 -3.37 -4.35
C GLU A 73 10.17 -1.93 -4.16
N LYS A 74 9.25 -1.04 -3.77
CA LYS A 74 9.57 0.35 -3.45
C LYS A 74 8.55 0.93 -2.49
N ASN A 75 8.99 1.86 -1.66
CA ASN A 75 8.08 2.68 -0.86
C ASN A 75 7.25 3.58 -1.79
N LEU A 76 5.92 3.53 -1.66
CA LEU A 76 4.98 4.33 -2.43
C LEU A 76 5.20 5.84 -2.25
N ILE A 77 5.73 6.27 -1.10
CA ILE A 77 6.06 7.69 -0.86
C ILE A 77 7.25 8.14 -1.71
N ASP A 78 8.13 7.23 -2.07
CA ASP A 78 9.33 7.50 -2.88
C ASP A 78 9.05 7.36 -4.39
N LEU A 79 7.79 7.10 -4.77
CA LEU A 79 7.35 7.01 -6.16
C LEU A 79 6.73 8.35 -6.61
N PRO A 80 6.94 8.75 -7.89
CA PRO A 80 6.19 9.86 -8.47
C PRO A 80 4.68 9.62 -8.39
N SER A 81 3.90 10.70 -8.36
CA SER A 81 2.42 10.64 -8.30
C SER A 81 1.81 9.89 -9.48
N PHE A 82 2.55 9.75 -10.58
CA PHE A 82 2.22 8.88 -11.70
C PHE A 82 3.48 8.09 -12.06
N THR A 83 3.40 6.76 -11.98
CA THR A 83 4.48 5.86 -12.37
C THR A 83 3.92 4.87 -13.38
N GLU A 84 4.61 4.69 -14.50
CA GLU A 84 4.27 3.72 -15.52
C GLU A 84 5.34 2.62 -15.55
N TRP A 85 4.90 1.38 -15.78
CA TRP A 85 5.80 0.24 -15.88
C TRP A 85 5.57 -0.51 -17.17
N THR A 86 6.67 -0.84 -17.84
CA THR A 86 6.69 -1.78 -18.96
C THR A 86 6.86 -3.20 -18.42
N VAL A 87 5.94 -4.09 -18.79
CA VAL A 87 6.00 -5.52 -18.46
C VAL A 87 6.39 -6.31 -19.71
N SER A 88 7.41 -7.16 -19.58
CA SER A 88 7.89 -8.02 -20.67
C SER A 88 8.13 -9.46 -20.21
N ILE A 89 8.04 -10.40 -21.15
CA ILE A 89 8.31 -11.81 -20.92
C ILE A 89 9.46 -12.22 -21.84
N ASP A 90 10.53 -12.74 -21.24
CA ASP A 90 11.62 -13.34 -21.98
C ASP A 90 11.14 -14.63 -22.66
N LYS A 91 11.16 -14.66 -24.00
CA LYS A 91 10.61 -15.79 -24.78
C LYS A 91 11.42 -17.09 -24.63
N GLY A 92 12.70 -17.02 -24.24
CA GLY A 92 13.56 -18.19 -24.08
C GLY A 92 13.44 -18.83 -22.70
N THR A 93 13.18 -18.02 -21.67
CA THR A 93 13.18 -18.46 -20.27
C THR A 93 11.80 -18.38 -19.60
N GLY A 94 10.83 -17.70 -20.20
CA GLY A 94 9.52 -17.41 -19.61
C GLY A 94 9.56 -16.40 -18.45
N LYS A 95 10.74 -15.81 -18.16
CA LYS A 95 10.90 -14.89 -17.03
C LYS A 95 10.20 -13.56 -17.31
N VAL A 96 9.40 -13.12 -16.35
CA VAL A 96 8.76 -11.80 -16.36
C VAL A 96 9.76 -10.75 -15.88
N LYS A 97 9.80 -9.61 -16.56
CA LYS A 97 10.56 -8.42 -16.17
C LYS A 97 9.63 -7.22 -16.12
N ILE A 98 9.83 -6.39 -15.10
CA ILE A 98 9.18 -5.09 -14.96
C ILE A 98 10.25 -4.01 -14.93
N THR A 99 10.06 -2.96 -15.71
CA THR A 99 10.93 -1.77 -15.74
C THR A 99 10.06 -0.53 -15.72
N GLU A 100 10.49 0.49 -14.99
CA GLU A 100 9.87 1.82 -15.06
C GLU A 100 10.01 2.35 -16.50
N ALA A 101 8.95 2.95 -17.03
CA ALA A 101 8.86 3.43 -18.42
C ALA A 101 9.54 4.79 -18.60
#